data_AF-A0A7Y9W4J8-F1
#
_entry.id   AF-A0A7Y9W4J8-F1
#
_cell.length_a   1.000
_cell.length_b   1.000
_cell.length_c   1.000
_cell.angle_alpha   90.00
_cell.angle_beta   90.00
_cell.angle_gamma   90.00
#
_symmetry.space_group_name_H-M   'P 1'
#
loop_
_entity.id
_entity.type
_entity.pdbx_description
1 polymer ?
#
loop_
_entity_poly.entity_id
_entity_poly.type
_entity_poly.pdbx_seq_one_letter_code
_entity_poly.pdbx_strand_id
1 'polypeptide(L)' 'MVIAAGGGGIPVTVAADGRSRSGVEAVIDKDLCSALLAAGIDADLLRIATDVDAVYADWHTPCERVLSEV' A
#
# COMPACT_ATOMS: atom_id res chain seq x y z
N MET A 1 -12.05 7.59 15.00
CA MET A 1 -11.21 6.49 14.49
C MET A 1 -11.88 5.93 13.24
N VAL A 2 -11.14 5.82 12.13
CA VAL A 2 -11.63 5.25 10.87
C VAL A 2 -10.74 4.05 10.53
N ILE A 3 -11.36 2.95 10.10
CA ILE A 3 -10.67 1.78 9.56
C ILE A 3 -11.18 1.63 8.12
N ALA A 4 -10.27 1.66 7.15
CA ALA A 4 -10.60 1.62 5.73
C ALA A 4 -9.54 0.79 4.98
N ALA A 5 -9.80 0.50 3.70
CA ALA A 5 -8.87 -0.21 2.81
C ALA A 5 -8.35 -1.56 3.37
N GLY A 6 -9.16 -2.27 4.16
CA GLY A 6 -8.79 -3.57 4.69
C GLY A 6 -8.38 -4.54 3.57
N GLY A 7 -7.19 -5.11 3.67
CA GLY A 7 -6.62 -6.01 2.66
C GLY A 7 -6.32 -5.35 1.30
N GLY A 8 -6.28 -4.02 1.20
CA GLY A 8 -6.15 -3.28 -0.06
C GLY A 8 -7.48 -2.83 -0.67
N GLY A 9 -8.62 -3.23 -0.09
CA GLY A 9 -9.95 -2.92 -0.60
C GLY A 9 -10.46 -3.92 -1.64
N ILE A 10 -11.73 -3.75 -2.04
CA ILE A 10 -12.38 -4.63 -3.02
C ILE A 10 -11.99 -4.17 -4.43
N PRO A 11 -11.37 -5.02 -5.28
CA PRO A 11 -11.06 -4.67 -6.65
C PRO A 11 -12.36 -4.45 -7.45
N VAL A 12 -12.49 -3.26 -8.04
CA VAL A 12 -13.65 -2.87 -8.84
C VAL A 12 -13.17 -2.24 -10.14
N THR A 13 -13.77 -2.67 -11.26
CA THR A 13 -13.60 -2.04 -12.56
C THR A 13 -14.80 -1.15 -12.89
N VAL A 14 -14.57 -0.12 -13.70
CA VAL A 14 -15.62 0.78 -14.21
C VAL A 14 -15.87 0.43 -15.67
N ALA A 15 -17.14 0.22 -16.03
CA ALA A 15 -17.51 -0.06 -17.41
C ALA A 15 -17.30 1.17 -18.32
N ALA A 16 -17.37 0.96 -19.63
CA ALA A 16 -17.20 2.04 -20.62
C ALA A 16 -18.22 3.19 -20.49
N ASP A 17 -19.36 2.94 -19.83
CA ASP A 17 -20.37 3.96 -19.52
C ASP A 17 -19.96 4.93 -18.39
N GLY A 18 -18.84 4.67 -17.71
CA GLY A 18 -18.29 5.48 -16.61
C GLY A 18 -19.09 5.41 -15.30
N ARG A 19 -20.13 4.58 -15.21
CA ARG A 19 -21.06 4.54 -14.07
C ARG A 19 -21.19 3.14 -13.46
N SER A 20 -21.28 2.14 -14.32
CA SER A 20 -21.45 0.75 -13.91
C SER A 20 -20.14 0.24 -13.31
N ARG A 21 -20.25 -0.48 -12.18
CA ARG A 21 -19.12 -1.02 -11.43
C ARG A 21 -19.29 -2.53 -11.27
N SER A 22 -18.21 -3.28 -11.45
CA SER A 22 -18.19 -4.73 -11.22
C SER A 22 -16.99 -5.10 -10.38
N GLY A 23 -17.20 -5.96 -9.38
CA GLY A 23 -16.11 -6.61 -8.66
C GLY A 23 -15.35 -7.55 -9.60
N VAL A 24 -14.04 -7.64 -9.41
CA VAL A 24 -13.18 -8.57 -10.17
C VAL A 24 -12.30 -9.37 -9.24
N GLU A 25 -11.91 -10.57 -9.67
CA GLU A 25 -10.94 -11.40 -8.97
C GLU A 25 -9.53 -10.83 -9.20
N ALA A 26 -9.05 -10.09 -8.22
CA ALA A 26 -7.70 -9.54 -8.18
C ALA A 26 -7.28 -9.29 -6.71
N VAL A 27 -6.03 -8.92 -6.51
CA VAL A 27 -5.52 -8.47 -5.20
C VAL A 27 -4.99 -7.07 -5.38
N ILE A 28 -5.37 -6.16 -4.48
CA ILE A 28 -4.78 -4.83 -4.38
C ILE A 28 -3.70 -4.89 -3.30
N ASP A 29 -2.50 -4.43 -3.64
CA ASP A 29 -1.42 -4.32 -2.66
C ASP A 29 -1.81 -3.32 -1.55
N LYS A 30 -1.73 -3.74 -0.29
CA LYS A 30 -2.20 -2.95 0.86
C LYS A 30 -1.36 -1.68 1.06
N ASP A 31 -0.08 -1.71 0.74
CA ASP A 31 0.84 -0.61 1.03
C ASP A 31 0.71 0.46 -0.05
N LEU A 32 0.56 0.05 -1.32
CA LEU A 32 0.23 0.96 -2.41
C LEU A 32 -1.17 1.57 -2.24
N CYS A 33 -2.17 0.79 -1.82
CA CYS A 33 -3.50 1.31 -1.51
C CYS A 33 -3.45 2.34 -0.37
N SER A 34 -2.70 2.05 0.69
CA SER A 34 -2.51 2.97 1.82
C SER A 34 -1.79 4.24 1.40
N ALA A 35 -0.78 4.14 0.51
CA ALA A 35 -0.10 5.30 -0.05
C ALA A 35 -1.03 6.18 -0.89
N LEU A 36 -1.86 5.57 -1.74
CA LEU A 36 -2.86 6.29 -2.52
C LEU A 36 -3.90 6.97 -1.62
N LEU A 37 -4.37 6.28 -0.57
CA LEU A 37 -5.30 6.83 0.40
C LEU A 37 -4.68 8.00 1.17
N ALA A 38 -3.46 7.85 1.67
CA ALA A 38 -2.73 8.90 2.40
C ALA A 38 -2.55 10.15 1.54
N ALA A 39 -2.18 9.99 0.27
CA ALA A 39 -2.10 11.08 -0.69
C ALA A 39 -3.47 11.73 -0.95
N GLY A 40 -4.54 10.93 -1.09
CA GLY A 40 -5.89 11.44 -1.37
C GLY A 40 -6.56 12.18 -0.21
N ILE A 41 -6.04 12.07 1.00
CA ILE A 41 -6.52 12.78 2.20
C ILE A 41 -5.52 13.82 2.72
N ASP A 42 -4.45 14.08 1.97
CA ASP A 42 -3.36 14.99 2.36
C ASP A 42 -2.76 14.67 3.75
N ALA A 43 -2.48 13.39 4.01
CA ALA A 43 -1.89 12.97 5.27
C ALA A 43 -0.44 13.47 5.41
N ASP A 44 -0.07 13.93 6.61
CA ASP A 44 1.31 14.38 6.92
C ASP A 44 2.35 13.25 6.83
N LEU A 45 1.92 11.99 7.07
CA LEU A 45 2.81 10.83 7.14
C LEU A 45 2.08 9.52 6.79
N LEU A 46 2.75 8.66 6.03
CA LEU A 46 2.40 7.24 5.88
C LEU A 46 3.36 6.38 6.70
N ARG A 47 2.85 5.52 7.58
CA ARG A 47 3.65 4.55 8.34
C ARG A 47 3.25 3.13 7.95
N ILE A 48 4.21 2.35 7.48
CA ILE A 48 4.03 0.92 7.17
C ILE A 48 4.58 0.12 8.36
N ALA A 49 3.70 -0.56 9.09
CA ALA A 49 4.10 -1.46 10.16
C ALA A 49 4.43 -2.83 9.56
N THR A 50 5.63 -3.32 9.86
CA THR A 50 6.15 -4.63 9.41
C THR A 50 6.87 -5.32 10.57
N ASP A 51 7.25 -6.58 10.37
CA ASP A 51 7.93 -7.44 11.35
C ASP A 51 9.46 -7.28 11.40
N VAL A 52 10.02 -6.47 10.51
CA VAL A 52 11.43 -6.03 10.54
C VAL A 52 11.52 -4.59 11.03
N ASP A 53 12.69 -4.22 11.54
CA ASP A 53 12.92 -2.93 12.20
C ASP A 53 13.23 -1.77 11.23
N ALA A 54 13.78 -2.09 10.05
CA ALA A 54 14.14 -1.11 9.03
C ALA A 54 14.15 -1.72 7.63
N VAL A 55 14.35 -0.86 6.62
CA VAL A 55 14.66 -1.30 5.26
C VAL A 55 16.15 -1.58 5.17
N TYR A 56 16.51 -2.72 4.60
CA TYR A 56 17.90 -3.13 4.39
C TYR A 56 18.20 -3.25 2.90
N ALA A 57 19.37 -2.78 2.49
CA ALA A 57 19.94 -3.08 1.18
C ALA A 57 20.79 -4.36 1.28
N ASP A 58 20.86 -5.11 0.17
CA ASP A 58 21.57 -6.40 0.07
C ASP A 58 21.12 -7.42 1.13
N TRP A 59 19.80 -7.51 1.35
CA TRP A 59 19.13 -8.38 2.32
C TRP A 59 19.56 -9.84 2.20
N HIS A 60 19.84 -10.47 3.34
CA HIS A 60 20.34 -11.83 3.50
C HIS A 60 21.68 -12.12 2.80
N THR A 61 22.55 -11.10 2.69
CA THR A 61 23.91 -11.26 2.18
C THR A 61 24.96 -10.78 3.19
N PRO A 62 26.26 -11.14 3.03
CA PRO A 62 27.33 -10.58 3.85
C PRO A 62 27.50 -9.04 3.74
N CYS A 63 26.88 -8.42 2.73
CA CYS A 63 26.94 -6.98 2.48
C CYS A 63 25.67 -6.24 2.97
N GLU A 64 24.79 -6.92 3.71
CA GLU A 64 23.55 -6.35 4.24
C GLU A 64 23.82 -5.08 5.06
N ARG A 65 23.06 -4.01 4.78
CA ARG A 65 23.16 -2.75 5.53
C ARG A 65 21.80 -2.09 5.68
N VAL A 66 21.58 -1.45 6.82
CA VAL A 66 20.38 -0.64 7.07
C VAL A 66 20.37 0.63 6.22
N LEU A 67 19.21 0.99 5.70
CA LEU A 67 18.94 2.29 5.11
C LEU A 67 18.21 3.16 6.14
N SER A 68 18.92 4.10 6.77
CA SER A 68 18.39 4.95 7.84
C SER A 68 17.75 6.25 7.33
N GLU A 69 18.23 6.75 6.19
CA GLU A 69 17.70 7.92 5.47
C GLU A 69 17.86 7.66 3.97
N VAL A 70 16.89 8.13 3.18
CA VAL A 70 16.84 7.98 1.71
C VAL A 70 16.67 9.35 1.09
#